data_AF-A0AAD5RWD8-F1
#
_entry.id   AF-A0AAD5RWD8-F1
#
_cell.length_a   1.000
_cell.length_b   1.000
_cell.length_c   1.000
_cell.angle_alpha   90.00
_cell.angle_beta   90.00
_cell.angle_gamma   90.00
#
_symmetry.space_group_name_H-M   'P 1'
#
loop_
_entity.id
_entity.type
_entity.pdbx_description
1 polymer ?
#
loop_
_entity_poly.entity_id
_entity_poly.type
_entity_poly.pdbx_seq_one_letter_code
_entity_poly.pdbx_strand_id
1 'polypeptide(L)'
;MFRRRWSSLPADPIYGDTLEELGYFVNEDDEIRAMENPDTYFKFFISKNTRWNDRQRFHLNCTYNCLKFAVVVLDEADKECLSVAIEKIVHERLAEIGLEKLNLPLGTPSDQPHVPIFVSKNLAEAKRIIVFIQDPCNELGVLAYRIITGAGGINKGSMVMATKYIRETQPDAGIVLANPGELWWWDGGKRALTQAGREAVPRKSAVNWRYDDPFHVGKHVIPGHFIPSEHIAGVFEHVLGNPKLCNPESSVDVIGLGLGGDPASDFFDLNWDSWKDRLKSFFIVGGTPSRDLMQNENYKQWTRDRALAFVLSDEPRGQVISSAEGNNRTSYYTSFGCPVMSIGEPALTELMFIQGYKFVLDKIKEISEADSDPGDPGYKNPDHSDCDYEDAHLREMEEQSEKVKAAWDAADPDKLNWGENDGPSTGDFVSNNPEGVTDGGGKESESKGDVVKGGLSHGAGGGSLLDPHADNDIESNDLPRDGEDS
;
A
#
# COMPACT_ATOMS: atom_id res chain seq x y z
N MET A 1 -21.11 -5.73 40.12
CA MET A 1 -20.52 -5.47 38.79
C MET A 1 -21.37 -4.37 38.14
N PHE A 2 -20.81 -3.19 37.84
CA PHE A 2 -21.57 -2.09 37.23
C PHE A 2 -21.73 -2.35 35.73
N ARG A 3 -22.97 -2.42 35.24
CA ARG A 3 -23.29 -2.51 33.80
C ARG A 3 -23.64 -1.12 33.29
N ARG A 4 -22.84 -0.57 32.37
CA ARG A 4 -23.19 0.66 31.67
C ARG A 4 -24.39 0.40 30.76
N ARG A 5 -25.35 1.33 30.70
CA ARG A 5 -26.46 1.27 29.76
C ARG A 5 -25.97 1.70 28.38
N TRP A 6 -26.53 1.15 27.31
CA TRP A 6 -26.22 1.58 25.93
C TRP A 6 -26.40 3.09 25.74
N SER A 7 -27.48 3.65 26.33
CA SER A 7 -27.76 5.08 26.33
C SER A 7 -26.75 5.95 27.12
N SER A 8 -25.83 5.33 27.86
CA SER A 8 -24.78 6.02 28.63
C SER A 8 -23.41 5.94 27.96
N LEU A 9 -23.31 5.30 26.79
CA LEU A 9 -22.09 5.31 25.99
C LEU A 9 -22.00 6.64 25.21
N PRO A 10 -20.80 7.18 25.00
CA PRO A 10 -20.62 8.37 24.19
C PRO A 10 -21.11 8.13 22.77
N ALA A 11 -21.88 9.07 22.23
CA ALA A 11 -22.32 9.03 20.83
C ALA A 11 -21.12 9.00 19.89
N ASP A 12 -21.28 8.35 18.75
CA ASP A 12 -20.26 8.33 17.69
C ASP A 12 -20.12 9.74 17.09
N PRO A 13 -18.89 10.23 16.84
CA PRO A 13 -18.71 11.59 16.35
C PRO A 13 -19.17 11.75 14.91
N ILE A 14 -19.85 12.88 14.69
CA ILE A 14 -20.41 13.31 13.41
C ILE A 14 -19.64 14.55 12.97
N TYR A 15 -19.22 14.57 11.71
CA TYR A 15 -18.61 15.71 11.05
C TYR A 15 -19.36 15.97 9.75
N GLY A 16 -19.19 17.16 9.17
CA GLY A 16 -19.68 17.45 7.84
C GLY A 16 -18.80 16.86 6.75
N ASP A 17 -19.31 16.93 5.53
CA ASP A 17 -18.84 16.18 4.36
C ASP A 17 -18.09 17.07 3.33
N THR A 18 -17.87 18.34 3.70
CA THR A 18 -17.16 19.33 2.88
C THR A 18 -15.94 19.87 3.62
N LEU A 19 -14.96 20.40 2.89
CA LEU A 19 -13.80 21.04 3.53
C LEU A 19 -14.27 22.17 4.43
N GLU A 20 -15.24 22.96 3.99
CA GLU A 20 -15.79 24.09 4.71
C GLU A 20 -16.45 23.68 6.04
N GLU A 21 -17.25 22.61 6.04
CA GLU A 21 -17.86 22.08 7.26
C GLU A 21 -16.84 21.46 8.22
N LEU A 22 -15.71 20.98 7.69
CA LEU A 22 -14.56 20.53 8.48
C LEU A 22 -13.67 21.68 8.97
N GLY A 23 -13.96 22.92 8.56
CA GLY A 23 -13.22 24.13 8.94
C GLY A 23 -11.95 24.36 8.11
N TYR A 24 -11.92 23.88 6.87
CA TYR A 24 -10.80 23.98 5.94
C TYR A 24 -11.22 24.61 4.60
N PHE A 25 -10.27 25.17 3.88
CA PHE A 25 -10.44 25.66 2.51
C PHE A 25 -9.17 25.37 1.69
N VAL A 26 -9.28 25.42 0.36
CA VAL A 26 -8.14 25.33 -0.55
C VAL A 26 -7.65 26.75 -0.88
N ASN A 27 -6.38 27.06 -0.66
CA ASN A 27 -5.81 28.37 -0.96
C ASN A 27 -5.34 28.47 -2.43
N GLU A 28 -4.72 29.61 -2.79
CA GLU A 28 -4.22 29.87 -4.15
C GLU A 28 -3.06 28.94 -4.56
N ASP A 29 -2.33 28.39 -3.58
CA ASP A 29 -1.22 27.44 -3.76
C ASP A 29 -1.70 25.98 -3.85
N ASP A 30 -3.01 25.75 -3.90
CA ASP A 30 -3.65 24.43 -3.93
C ASP A 30 -3.53 23.62 -2.63
N GLU A 31 -3.23 24.29 -1.52
CA GLU A 31 -3.04 23.69 -0.20
C GLU A 31 -4.29 23.79 0.67
N ILE A 32 -4.55 22.73 1.44
CA ILE A 32 -5.66 22.69 2.40
C ILE A 32 -5.23 23.39 3.70
N ARG A 33 -5.89 24.51 4.00
CA ARG A 33 -5.60 25.38 5.16
C ARG A 33 -6.81 25.50 6.07
N ALA A 34 -6.56 25.65 7.38
CA ALA A 34 -7.65 25.87 8.33
C ALA A 34 -8.25 27.26 8.19
N MET A 35 -9.57 27.38 8.27
CA MET A 35 -10.27 28.67 8.18
C MET A 35 -9.99 29.57 9.39
N GLU A 36 -9.88 29.00 10.59
CA GLU A 36 -9.60 29.76 11.82
C GLU A 36 -8.17 30.35 11.81
N ASN A 37 -7.22 29.59 11.27
CA ASN A 37 -5.83 30.03 11.13
C ASN A 37 -5.24 29.50 9.80
N PRO A 38 -5.23 30.34 8.74
CA PRO A 38 -4.74 29.96 7.41
C PRO A 38 -3.29 29.47 7.36
N ASP A 39 -2.46 29.77 8.36
CA ASP A 39 -1.07 29.29 8.43
C ASP A 39 -0.98 27.81 8.82
N THR A 40 -2.09 27.21 9.28
CA THR A 40 -2.12 25.83 9.80
C THR A 40 -2.70 24.86 8.79
N TYR A 41 -2.07 23.68 8.71
CA TYR A 41 -2.53 22.54 7.91
C TYR A 41 -3.59 21.71 8.65
N PHE A 42 -4.02 20.61 8.04
CA PHE A 42 -4.91 19.64 8.67
C PHE A 42 -4.37 19.14 10.02
N LYS A 43 -5.25 19.12 11.02
CA LYS A 43 -4.93 18.69 12.38
C LYS A 43 -5.63 17.37 12.69
N PHE A 44 -4.91 16.26 12.52
CA PHE A 44 -5.46 14.93 12.81
C PHE A 44 -5.81 14.72 14.29
N PHE A 45 -4.92 15.12 15.21
CA PHE A 45 -5.11 14.91 16.64
C PHE A 45 -5.94 16.02 17.28
N ILE A 46 -7.26 15.92 17.14
CA ILE A 46 -8.24 16.80 17.81
C ILE A 46 -8.72 16.24 19.16
N SER A 47 -8.56 14.94 19.39
CA SER A 47 -8.94 14.24 20.61
C SER A 47 -7.93 13.17 20.99
N LYS A 48 -7.87 12.83 22.28
CA LYS A 48 -7.14 11.63 22.76
C LYS A 48 -7.86 10.33 22.38
N ASN A 49 -9.16 10.40 22.10
CA ASN A 49 -9.90 9.26 21.59
C ASN A 49 -9.70 9.17 20.07
N THR A 50 -9.02 8.13 19.62
CA THR A 50 -8.71 7.91 18.20
C THR A 50 -9.95 7.91 17.33
N ARG A 51 -11.10 7.46 17.84
CA ARG A 51 -12.36 7.44 17.09
C ARG A 51 -12.77 8.82 16.55
N TRP A 52 -12.53 9.89 17.31
CA TRP A 52 -12.82 11.25 16.83
C TRP A 52 -11.88 11.67 15.70
N ASN A 53 -10.59 11.35 15.85
CA ASN A 53 -9.57 11.66 14.84
C ASN A 53 -9.81 10.85 13.57
N ASP A 54 -10.12 9.56 13.69
CA ASP A 54 -10.39 8.66 12.57
C ASP A 54 -11.68 9.04 11.85
N ARG A 55 -12.72 9.49 12.59
CA ARG A 55 -13.97 9.98 11.98
C ARG A 55 -13.79 11.33 11.29
N GLN A 56 -13.03 12.25 11.87
CA GLN A 56 -12.68 13.50 11.18
C GLN A 56 -11.87 13.19 9.93
N ARG A 57 -10.87 12.29 10.06
CA ARG A 57 -10.06 11.87 8.94
C ARG A 57 -10.92 11.23 7.87
N PHE A 58 -11.80 10.29 8.18
CA PHE A 58 -12.73 9.65 7.22
C PHE A 58 -13.49 10.66 6.37
N HIS A 59 -13.89 11.77 6.99
CA HIS A 59 -14.61 12.83 6.33
C HIS A 59 -13.71 13.77 5.54
N LEU A 60 -12.44 13.92 5.90
CA LEU A 60 -11.47 14.65 5.09
C LEU A 60 -10.91 13.80 3.94
N ASN A 61 -10.58 12.53 4.26
CA ASN A 61 -9.73 11.55 3.61
C ASN A 61 -10.31 10.13 3.84
N CYS A 62 -9.95 9.13 3.07
CA CYS A 62 -9.79 7.78 3.65
C CYS A 62 -8.28 7.43 3.66
N THR A 63 -7.86 6.30 4.22
CA THR A 63 -6.48 5.82 4.57
C THR A 63 -5.97 6.04 5.99
N TYR A 64 -5.19 5.07 6.48
CA TYR A 64 -4.10 5.11 7.47
C TYR A 64 -3.21 3.89 7.14
N ASN A 65 -1.92 3.99 7.44
CA ASN A 65 -0.83 3.05 7.13
C ASN A 65 -1.13 1.60 7.57
N CYS A 66 -0.88 0.64 6.68
CA CYS A 66 -1.33 -0.76 6.75
C CYS A 66 -0.24 -1.71 7.31
N LEU A 67 -0.27 -1.95 8.62
CA LEU A 67 0.30 -3.16 9.26
C LEU A 67 -0.62 -3.55 10.43
N LYS A 68 -1.75 -4.20 10.14
CA LYS A 68 -2.50 -5.09 11.05
C LYS A 68 -3.71 -5.74 10.34
N PHE A 69 -3.75 -7.07 10.38
CA PHE A 69 -4.84 -7.93 9.90
C PHE A 69 -6.04 -7.94 10.87
N ALA A 70 -7.27 -7.79 10.35
CA ALA A 70 -8.51 -8.49 10.79
C ALA A 70 -9.79 -7.91 10.12
N VAL A 71 -10.80 -8.76 9.89
CA VAL A 71 -12.04 -8.52 9.10
C VAL A 71 -13.31 -8.63 10.00
N VAL A 72 -14.23 -7.62 10.04
CA VAL A 72 -15.65 -7.64 10.58
C VAL A 72 -16.54 -6.47 10.01
N VAL A 73 -17.90 -6.53 9.92
CA VAL A 73 -18.90 -5.37 9.92
C VAL A 73 -20.39 -5.79 10.16
N LEU A 74 -21.23 -4.83 10.61
CA LEU A 74 -22.65 -4.80 11.08
C LEU A 74 -23.68 -3.96 10.29
N ASP A 75 -24.97 -4.07 10.69
CA ASP A 75 -26.22 -3.48 10.15
C ASP A 75 -26.71 -2.11 10.73
N GLU A 76 -27.64 -1.50 9.97
CA GLU A 76 -28.08 -0.09 9.81
C GLU A 76 -28.61 0.75 11.00
N ALA A 77 -28.37 2.08 10.94
CA ALA A 77 -29.40 3.13 10.96
C ALA A 77 -28.80 4.54 10.74
N ASP A 78 -29.50 5.33 9.90
CA ASP A 78 -29.43 6.77 9.63
C ASP A 78 -28.30 7.37 8.75
N LYS A 79 -28.66 7.44 7.45
CA LYS A 79 -28.65 8.58 6.50
C LYS A 79 -27.34 9.33 6.22
N GLU A 80 -26.90 9.14 4.97
CA GLU A 80 -25.98 9.96 4.16
C GLU A 80 -24.70 10.39 4.90
N CYS A 81 -23.72 9.49 4.93
CA CYS A 81 -22.32 9.87 5.13
C CYS A 81 -21.61 9.65 3.80
N LEU A 82 -21.53 10.72 3.01
CA LEU A 82 -20.78 10.74 1.77
C LEU A 82 -19.73 11.84 1.89
N SER A 83 -18.57 11.53 2.46
CA SER A 83 -17.38 12.41 2.36
C SER A 83 -16.11 11.61 2.20
N VAL A 84 -15.26 11.68 1.16
CA VAL A 84 -15.22 12.37 -0.16
C VAL A 84 -14.73 13.82 -0.29
N ALA A 85 -14.47 14.64 0.73
CA ALA A 85 -14.10 16.05 0.48
C ALA A 85 -12.89 16.21 -0.48
N ILE A 86 -11.76 15.56 -0.16
CA ILE A 86 -10.57 15.57 -1.04
C ILE A 86 -10.80 14.71 -2.28
N GLU A 87 -11.32 13.52 -2.11
CA GLU A 87 -11.53 12.58 -3.22
C GLU A 87 -12.43 13.18 -4.30
N LYS A 88 -13.46 13.95 -3.92
CA LYS A 88 -14.34 14.68 -4.84
C LYS A 88 -13.57 15.72 -5.64
N ILE A 89 -12.74 16.53 -4.98
CA ILE A 89 -11.90 17.52 -5.67
C ILE A 89 -10.93 16.82 -6.63
N VAL A 90 -10.28 15.73 -6.20
CA VAL A 90 -9.38 14.93 -7.06
C VAL A 90 -10.14 14.36 -8.25
N HIS A 91 -11.30 13.75 -8.01
CA HIS A 91 -12.14 13.13 -9.04
C HIS A 91 -12.70 14.13 -10.04
N GLU A 92 -13.14 15.31 -9.57
CA GLU A 92 -13.57 16.43 -10.42
C GLU A 92 -12.42 16.90 -11.32
N ARG A 93 -11.24 17.12 -10.74
CA ARG A 93 -10.05 17.52 -11.52
C ARG A 93 -9.61 16.48 -12.53
N LEU A 94 -9.61 15.19 -12.17
CA LEU A 94 -9.32 14.10 -13.11
C LEU A 94 -10.34 14.06 -14.24
N ALA A 95 -11.62 14.32 -13.94
CA ALA A 95 -12.67 14.41 -14.95
C ALA A 95 -12.48 15.60 -15.89
N GLU A 96 -12.09 16.77 -15.37
CA GLU A 96 -11.75 17.96 -16.15
C GLU A 96 -10.56 17.72 -17.10
N ILE A 97 -9.60 16.89 -16.70
CA ILE A 97 -8.45 16.50 -17.53
C ILE A 97 -8.83 15.45 -18.61
N GLY A 98 -10.06 14.94 -18.58
CA GLY A 98 -10.61 14.05 -19.60
C GLY A 98 -10.63 12.57 -19.22
N LEU A 99 -10.49 12.23 -17.94
CA LEU A 99 -10.78 10.88 -17.45
C LEU A 99 -12.27 10.73 -17.14
N GLU A 100 -12.77 9.51 -17.15
CA GLU A 100 -14.13 9.17 -16.74
C GLU A 100 -14.11 7.96 -15.81
N LYS A 101 -15.10 7.89 -14.93
CA LYS A 101 -15.23 6.76 -14.01
C LYS A 101 -15.87 5.59 -14.74
N LEU A 102 -15.28 4.42 -14.54
CA LEU A 102 -15.85 3.15 -14.95
C LEU A 102 -16.02 2.26 -13.71
N ASN A 103 -17.21 1.69 -13.55
CA ASN A 103 -17.50 0.80 -12.43
C ASN A 103 -17.12 -0.62 -12.79
N LEU A 104 -16.43 -1.29 -11.88
CA LEU A 104 -16.18 -2.72 -11.95
C LEU A 104 -16.93 -3.46 -10.83
N PRO A 105 -17.65 -4.56 -11.11
CA PRO A 105 -17.83 -5.18 -12.42
C PRO A 105 -18.57 -4.28 -13.42
N LEU A 106 -18.28 -4.44 -14.71
CA LEU A 106 -18.86 -3.61 -15.77
C LEU A 106 -20.39 -3.69 -15.79
N GLY A 107 -21.04 -2.54 -15.96
CA GLY A 107 -22.50 -2.43 -15.99
C GLY A 107 -23.16 -2.40 -14.61
N THR A 108 -22.37 -2.47 -13.53
CA THR A 108 -22.90 -2.36 -12.16
C THR A 108 -23.32 -0.91 -11.85
N PRO A 109 -24.57 -0.67 -11.44
CA PRO A 109 -25.02 0.64 -10.99
C PRO A 109 -24.21 1.18 -9.82
N SER A 110 -24.10 2.50 -9.68
CA SER A 110 -23.29 3.14 -8.63
C SER A 110 -23.84 2.96 -7.21
N ASP A 111 -25.06 2.46 -7.06
CA ASP A 111 -25.67 2.12 -5.76
C ASP A 111 -25.56 0.63 -5.40
N GLN A 112 -24.93 -0.17 -6.27
CA GLN A 112 -24.68 -1.60 -6.08
C GLN A 112 -23.20 -1.89 -5.87
N PRO A 113 -22.80 -3.06 -5.32
CA PRO A 113 -21.40 -3.38 -5.04
C PRO A 113 -20.46 -3.25 -6.25
N HIS A 114 -19.70 -2.16 -6.28
CA HIS A 114 -18.75 -1.85 -7.35
C HIS A 114 -17.51 -1.16 -6.79
N VAL A 115 -16.40 -1.26 -7.53
CA VAL A 115 -15.18 -0.47 -7.34
C VAL A 115 -15.00 0.46 -8.55
N PRO A 116 -14.89 1.79 -8.35
CA PRO A 116 -14.63 2.71 -9.44
C PRO A 116 -13.16 2.65 -9.85
N ILE A 117 -12.90 2.81 -11.15
CA ILE A 117 -11.59 3.12 -11.73
C ILE A 117 -11.72 4.38 -12.61
N PHE A 118 -10.60 5.00 -12.97
CA PHE A 118 -10.60 6.02 -14.02
C PHE A 118 -10.03 5.48 -15.32
N VAL A 119 -10.65 5.86 -16.43
CA VAL A 119 -10.18 5.58 -17.78
C VAL A 119 -10.22 6.85 -18.62
N SER A 120 -9.33 6.99 -19.59
CA SER A 120 -9.43 8.10 -20.56
C SER A 120 -10.44 7.80 -21.66
N LYS A 121 -11.12 8.81 -22.17
CA LYS A 121 -12.17 8.63 -23.19
C LYS A 121 -11.69 8.05 -24.52
N ASN A 122 -10.38 8.12 -24.79
CA ASN A 122 -9.76 7.66 -26.03
C ASN A 122 -9.26 6.20 -25.97
N LEU A 123 -9.57 5.39 -24.95
CA LEU A 123 -9.05 4.02 -24.84
C LEU A 123 -9.29 3.15 -26.09
N ALA A 124 -10.43 3.31 -26.77
CA ALA A 124 -10.77 2.53 -27.97
C ALA A 124 -9.93 2.89 -29.21
N GLU A 125 -9.29 4.07 -29.21
CA GLU A 125 -8.48 4.58 -30.34
C GLU A 125 -7.00 4.66 -29.98
N ALA A 126 -6.68 4.65 -28.69
CA ALA A 126 -5.33 4.76 -28.18
C ALA A 126 -4.44 3.63 -28.71
N LYS A 127 -3.31 4.00 -29.31
CA LYS A 127 -2.28 3.03 -29.73
C LYS A 127 -1.41 2.57 -28.57
N ARG A 128 -1.33 3.38 -27.50
CA ARG A 128 -0.57 3.12 -26.29
C ARG A 128 -1.39 3.52 -25.08
N ILE A 129 -1.38 2.70 -24.03
CA ILE A 129 -2.14 2.90 -22.80
C ILE A 129 -1.19 2.79 -21.61
N ILE A 130 -1.20 3.81 -20.76
CA ILE A 130 -0.45 3.84 -19.51
C ILE A 130 -1.42 3.44 -18.37
N VAL A 131 -1.11 2.35 -17.69
CA VAL A 131 -1.93 1.78 -16.63
C VAL A 131 -1.23 2.00 -15.30
N PHE A 132 -1.87 2.74 -14.41
CA PHE A 132 -1.45 2.91 -13.03
C PHE A 132 -2.18 1.92 -12.14
N ILE A 133 -1.40 1.09 -11.46
CA ILE A 133 -1.88 0.22 -10.39
C ILE A 133 -1.46 0.89 -9.09
N GLN A 134 -2.42 1.60 -8.49
CA GLN A 134 -2.18 2.38 -7.28
C GLN A 134 -1.86 1.50 -6.08
N ASP A 135 -1.41 2.13 -4.99
CA ASP A 135 -1.18 1.41 -3.75
C ASP A 135 -2.53 0.91 -3.17
N PRO A 136 -2.68 -0.38 -2.83
CA PRO A 136 -3.86 -0.93 -2.16
C PRO A 136 -4.21 -0.28 -0.82
N CYS A 137 -3.31 0.52 -0.27
CA CYS A 137 -3.57 1.27 0.96
C CYS A 137 -4.12 2.67 0.70
N ASN A 138 -4.34 3.09 -0.56
CA ASN A 138 -4.85 4.42 -0.98
C ASN A 138 -6.21 4.38 -1.70
N GLU A 139 -6.96 5.48 -1.66
CA GLU A 139 -8.16 5.66 -2.49
C GLU A 139 -7.79 5.98 -3.95
N LEU A 140 -8.77 5.81 -4.84
CA LEU A 140 -8.63 6.14 -6.25
C LEU A 140 -8.14 7.59 -6.45
N GLY A 141 -7.00 7.72 -7.12
CA GLY A 141 -6.42 8.99 -7.51
C GLY A 141 -5.53 9.60 -6.43
N VAL A 142 -5.37 8.99 -5.25
CA VAL A 142 -4.55 9.52 -4.17
C VAL A 142 -3.15 8.87 -4.15
N LEU A 143 -2.11 9.69 -4.04
CA LEU A 143 -0.73 9.23 -3.88
C LEU A 143 -0.24 9.35 -2.45
N ALA A 144 -0.35 10.55 -1.86
CA ALA A 144 0.15 10.79 -0.50
C ALA A 144 -0.61 11.92 0.19
N TYR A 145 -1.35 11.57 1.26
CA TYR A 145 -2.07 12.57 2.05
C TYR A 145 -1.16 13.56 2.75
N ARG A 146 0.09 13.20 3.08
CA ARG A 146 1.03 14.16 3.67
C ARG A 146 1.33 15.35 2.77
N ILE A 147 1.19 15.18 1.45
CA ILE A 147 1.35 16.26 0.48
C ILE A 147 0.01 16.97 0.30
N ILE A 148 -1.08 16.22 0.13
CA ILE A 148 -2.43 16.80 -0.05
C ILE A 148 -2.79 17.72 1.12
N THR A 149 -2.59 17.26 2.35
CA THR A 149 -2.92 18.00 3.57
C THR A 149 -1.72 18.79 4.11
N GLY A 150 -0.67 18.96 3.31
CA GLY A 150 0.59 19.59 3.71
C GLY A 150 1.15 20.49 2.60
N ALA A 151 2.46 20.69 2.63
CA ALA A 151 3.15 21.54 1.66
C ALA A 151 3.15 20.86 0.27
N GLY A 152 2.53 21.51 -0.71
CA GLY A 152 2.46 21.05 -2.11
C GLY A 152 1.06 20.76 -2.63
N GLY A 153 0.08 20.58 -1.75
CA GLY A 153 -1.34 20.65 -2.11
C GLY A 153 -1.92 19.43 -2.84
N ILE A 154 -3.20 19.56 -3.22
CA ILE A 154 -4.03 18.47 -3.74
C ILE A 154 -3.47 17.92 -5.05
N ASN A 155 -3.07 18.77 -5.99
CA ASN A 155 -2.58 18.36 -7.30
C ASN A 155 -1.30 17.52 -7.19
N LYS A 156 -0.36 17.93 -6.34
CA LYS A 156 0.92 17.24 -6.19
C LYS A 156 0.78 15.93 -5.43
N GLY A 157 -0.14 15.86 -4.47
CA GLY A 157 -0.37 14.66 -3.67
C GLY A 157 -1.32 13.62 -4.31
N SER A 158 -1.77 13.85 -5.55
CA SER A 158 -2.74 13.01 -6.26
C SER A 158 -2.30 12.69 -7.69
N MET A 159 -3.01 11.77 -8.34
CA MET A 159 -2.81 11.43 -9.75
C MET A 159 -3.09 12.58 -10.71
N VAL A 160 -3.63 13.72 -10.23
CA VAL A 160 -3.87 14.91 -11.03
C VAL A 160 -2.57 15.42 -11.65
N MET A 161 -1.46 15.47 -10.90
CA MET A 161 -0.18 15.94 -11.45
C MET A 161 0.36 15.04 -12.57
N ALA A 162 0.30 13.72 -12.40
CA ALA A 162 0.79 12.77 -13.38
C ALA A 162 -0.09 12.77 -14.63
N THR A 163 -1.41 12.84 -14.45
CA THR A 163 -2.37 12.88 -15.57
C THR A 163 -2.18 14.16 -16.40
N LYS A 164 -1.99 15.33 -15.76
CA LYS A 164 -1.67 16.58 -16.47
C LYS A 164 -0.39 16.43 -17.30
N TYR A 165 0.66 15.89 -16.69
CA TYR A 165 1.95 15.70 -17.38
C TYR A 165 1.85 14.75 -18.58
N ILE A 166 1.09 13.65 -18.47
CA ILE A 166 0.85 12.74 -19.60
C ILE A 166 0.09 13.47 -20.71
N ARG A 167 -0.92 14.29 -20.37
CA ARG A 167 -1.66 15.05 -21.38
C ARG A 167 -0.80 16.10 -22.10
N GLU A 168 0.19 16.67 -21.42
CA GLU A 168 1.14 17.61 -22.01
C GLU A 168 2.19 16.93 -22.90
N THR A 169 2.69 15.76 -22.50
CA THR A 169 3.86 15.10 -23.14
C THR A 169 3.50 13.98 -24.10
N GLN A 170 2.36 13.33 -23.87
CA GLN A 170 1.87 12.15 -24.58
C GLN A 170 0.34 12.26 -24.78
N PRO A 171 -0.16 13.30 -25.48
CA PRO A 171 -1.58 13.65 -25.54
C PRO A 171 -2.49 12.52 -26.05
N ASP A 172 -1.97 11.66 -26.93
CA ASP A 172 -2.71 10.56 -27.55
C ASP A 172 -2.71 9.27 -26.71
N ALA A 173 -1.93 9.21 -25.62
CA ALA A 173 -1.87 8.02 -24.77
C ALA A 173 -3.20 7.80 -24.04
N GLY A 174 -3.67 6.56 -24.01
CA GLY A 174 -4.73 6.14 -23.09
C GLY A 174 -4.22 6.11 -21.65
N ILE A 175 -5.08 6.39 -20.68
CA ILE A 175 -4.75 6.30 -19.25
C ILE A 175 -5.78 5.41 -18.55
N VAL A 176 -5.31 4.52 -17.70
CA VAL A 176 -6.15 3.77 -16.76
C VAL A 176 -5.58 3.93 -15.35
N LEU A 177 -6.42 4.31 -14.39
CA LEU A 177 -6.09 4.32 -12.96
C LEU A 177 -6.89 3.22 -12.28
N ALA A 178 -6.23 2.10 -11.98
CA ALA A 178 -6.82 0.99 -11.23
C ALA A 178 -6.93 1.36 -9.74
N ASN A 179 -7.89 0.75 -9.05
CA ASN A 179 -8.23 1.00 -7.66
C ASN A 179 -8.17 -0.28 -6.83
N PRO A 180 -6.95 -0.79 -6.53
CA PRO A 180 -6.82 -1.99 -5.71
C PRO A 180 -7.04 -1.70 -4.21
N GLY A 181 -7.27 -0.44 -3.82
CA GLY A 181 -7.40 -0.07 -2.42
C GLY A 181 -8.83 -0.08 -1.90
N GLU A 182 -9.81 0.33 -2.70
CA GLU A 182 -11.21 0.38 -2.29
C GLU A 182 -11.96 -0.89 -2.71
N LEU A 183 -11.66 -2.01 -2.04
CA LEU A 183 -12.22 -3.33 -2.36
C LEU A 183 -13.31 -3.80 -1.37
N TRP A 184 -13.61 -2.99 -0.35
CA TRP A 184 -14.62 -3.32 0.66
C TRP A 184 -15.91 -2.52 0.42
N TRP A 185 -17.02 -3.21 0.13
CA TRP A 185 -18.31 -2.54 -0.12
C TRP A 185 -18.99 -2.09 1.17
N TRP A 186 -19.23 -0.80 1.28
CA TRP A 186 -20.02 -0.20 2.34
C TRP A 186 -21.44 0.07 1.88
N ASP A 187 -22.37 -0.80 2.26
CA ASP A 187 -23.77 -0.66 1.87
C ASP A 187 -24.43 0.62 2.39
N GLY A 188 -24.11 1.04 3.62
CA GLY A 188 -24.69 2.25 4.23
C GLY A 188 -24.27 3.55 3.54
N GLY A 189 -23.11 3.59 2.88
CA GLY A 189 -22.64 4.73 2.09
C GLY A 189 -22.68 4.50 0.58
N LYS A 190 -23.17 3.33 0.14
CA LYS A 190 -23.23 2.89 -1.26
C LYS A 190 -21.93 3.14 -2.02
N ARG A 191 -20.80 2.79 -1.39
CA ARG A 191 -19.46 2.99 -1.97
C ARG A 191 -18.48 1.92 -1.52
N ALA A 192 -17.41 1.75 -2.30
CA ALA A 192 -16.26 1.01 -1.85
C ALA A 192 -15.37 1.86 -0.92
N LEU A 193 -14.63 1.21 -0.02
CA LEU A 193 -13.71 1.85 0.91
C LEU A 193 -12.40 1.08 1.02
N THR A 194 -11.34 1.81 1.38
CA THR A 194 -10.08 1.24 1.85
C THR A 194 -10.26 0.54 3.20
N GLN A 195 -9.25 -0.24 3.60
CA GLN A 195 -9.22 -0.85 4.94
C GLN A 195 -9.41 0.20 6.04
N ALA A 196 -8.75 1.34 5.93
CA ALA A 196 -8.89 2.43 6.89
C ALA A 196 -10.25 3.14 6.78
N GLY A 197 -10.83 3.25 5.58
CA GLY A 197 -12.19 3.78 5.44
C GLY A 197 -13.22 2.91 6.13
N ARG A 198 -13.13 1.58 5.94
CA ARG A 198 -13.89 0.59 6.71
C ARG A 198 -13.68 0.77 8.21
N GLU A 199 -12.50 1.21 8.63
CA GLU A 199 -12.22 1.42 10.03
C GLU A 199 -13.09 2.52 10.66
N ALA A 200 -13.42 3.53 9.87
CA ALA A 200 -14.04 4.75 10.33
C ALA A 200 -15.52 4.89 9.92
N VAL A 201 -16.15 3.86 9.36
CA VAL A 201 -17.61 3.85 9.14
C VAL A 201 -18.38 4.14 10.43
N PRO A 202 -19.56 4.82 10.36
CA PRO A 202 -20.40 5.13 11.52
C PRO A 202 -20.70 3.93 12.42
N ARG A 203 -20.83 4.17 13.73
CA ARG A 203 -21.13 3.15 14.75
C ARG A 203 -22.23 3.61 15.69
N LYS A 204 -22.83 2.67 16.42
CA LYS A 204 -23.85 2.95 17.46
C LYS A 204 -23.33 3.81 18.61
N SER A 205 -22.03 3.75 18.91
CA SER A 205 -21.38 4.59 19.91
C SER A 205 -19.88 4.71 19.61
N ALA A 206 -19.22 5.75 20.12
CA ALA A 206 -17.80 5.98 19.89
C ALA A 206 -16.86 4.95 20.55
N VAL A 207 -17.41 4.11 21.44
CA VAL A 207 -16.68 3.02 22.11
C VAL A 207 -17.22 1.65 21.70
N ASN A 208 -18.16 1.60 20.74
CA ASN A 208 -18.64 0.33 20.25
C ASN A 208 -17.48 -0.38 19.54
N TRP A 209 -17.16 -1.57 20.05
CA TRP A 209 -16.19 -2.43 19.40
C TRP A 209 -16.79 -2.99 18.11
N ARG A 210 -15.95 -3.36 17.15
CA ARG A 210 -16.38 -3.81 15.80
C ARG A 210 -17.18 -5.13 15.76
N TYR A 211 -17.42 -5.81 16.88
CA TYR A 211 -17.65 -7.27 16.92
C TYR A 211 -19.10 -7.76 16.75
N ASP A 212 -20.07 -6.89 16.52
CA ASP A 212 -21.47 -7.32 16.61
C ASP A 212 -21.97 -8.15 15.39
N ASP A 213 -21.21 -8.36 14.30
CA ASP A 213 -21.62 -9.30 13.23
C ASP A 213 -20.44 -9.98 12.48
N PRO A 214 -20.00 -11.16 12.95
CA PRO A 214 -19.00 -11.99 12.27
C PRO A 214 -19.53 -12.86 11.12
N PHE A 215 -20.82 -12.83 10.75
CA PHE A 215 -21.45 -13.97 10.04
C PHE A 215 -22.07 -13.70 8.67
N HIS A 216 -22.05 -12.47 8.14
CA HIS A 216 -22.56 -12.21 6.79
C HIS A 216 -21.45 -12.29 5.73
N VAL A 217 -20.95 -13.51 5.51
CA VAL A 217 -20.09 -13.85 4.37
C VAL A 217 -20.82 -13.41 3.09
N GLY A 218 -20.30 -12.37 2.42
CA GLY A 218 -20.82 -11.88 1.13
C GLY A 218 -21.43 -10.46 1.10
N LYS A 219 -21.85 -9.86 2.23
CA LYS A 219 -22.55 -8.53 2.21
C LYS A 219 -21.64 -7.35 1.82
N HIS A 220 -20.34 -7.46 2.10
CA HIS A 220 -19.36 -6.39 1.86
C HIS A 220 -18.38 -6.71 0.73
N VAL A 221 -18.73 -7.67 -0.11
CA VAL A 221 -17.89 -8.17 -1.19
C VAL A 221 -18.29 -7.46 -2.48
N ILE A 222 -17.30 -7.01 -3.22
CA ILE A 222 -17.46 -6.59 -4.61
C ILE A 222 -17.16 -7.83 -5.47
N PRO A 223 -18.11 -8.35 -6.26
CA PRO A 223 -17.90 -9.59 -7.02
C PRO A 223 -16.68 -9.51 -7.93
N GLY A 224 -15.73 -10.45 -7.82
CA GLY A 224 -14.51 -10.48 -8.65
C GLY A 224 -13.48 -9.41 -8.33
N HIS A 225 -13.65 -8.67 -7.22
CA HIS A 225 -12.72 -7.63 -6.79
C HIS A 225 -12.52 -7.68 -5.26
N PHE A 226 -12.41 -8.88 -4.68
CA PHE A 226 -12.29 -9.04 -3.23
C PHE A 226 -10.89 -8.73 -2.70
N ILE A 227 -9.87 -9.00 -3.52
CA ILE A 227 -8.45 -8.74 -3.22
C ILE A 227 -7.75 -8.01 -4.38
N PRO A 228 -6.61 -7.35 -4.14
CA PRO A 228 -5.89 -6.60 -5.18
C PRO A 228 -5.62 -7.42 -6.46
N SER A 229 -5.22 -8.69 -6.33
CA SER A 229 -4.93 -9.56 -7.48
C SER A 229 -6.15 -9.82 -8.36
N GLU A 230 -7.33 -10.05 -7.76
CA GLU A 230 -8.59 -10.18 -8.50
C GLU A 230 -8.96 -8.87 -9.18
N HIS A 231 -8.77 -7.73 -8.50
CA HIS A 231 -9.07 -6.44 -9.08
C HIS A 231 -8.22 -6.12 -10.29
N ILE A 232 -6.91 -6.40 -10.20
CA ILE A 232 -5.98 -6.22 -11.31
C ILE A 232 -6.38 -7.13 -12.47
N ALA A 233 -6.64 -8.42 -12.22
CA ALA A 233 -7.13 -9.33 -13.26
C ALA A 233 -8.39 -8.77 -13.94
N GLY A 234 -9.39 -8.30 -13.18
CA GLY A 234 -10.59 -7.69 -13.72
C GLY A 234 -10.33 -6.43 -14.57
N VAL A 235 -9.38 -5.57 -14.20
CA VAL A 235 -8.97 -4.42 -15.03
C VAL A 235 -8.35 -4.88 -16.35
N PHE A 236 -7.41 -5.82 -16.29
CA PHE A 236 -6.74 -6.30 -17.50
C PHE A 236 -7.69 -7.08 -18.40
N GLU A 237 -8.49 -7.99 -17.87
CA GLU A 237 -9.36 -8.87 -18.66
C GLU A 237 -10.62 -8.15 -19.16
N HIS A 238 -11.31 -7.42 -18.29
CA HIS A 238 -12.62 -6.84 -18.62
C HIS A 238 -12.56 -5.42 -19.17
N VAL A 239 -11.48 -4.67 -18.90
CA VAL A 239 -11.29 -3.31 -19.46
C VAL A 239 -10.32 -3.34 -20.63
N LEU A 240 -9.06 -3.74 -20.39
CA LEU A 240 -8.03 -3.70 -21.43
C LEU A 240 -8.15 -4.83 -22.45
N GLY A 241 -8.67 -5.98 -22.05
CA GLY A 241 -8.95 -7.14 -22.89
C GLY A 241 -10.29 -7.06 -23.62
N ASN A 242 -11.11 -6.04 -23.34
CA ASN A 242 -12.43 -5.88 -23.94
C ASN A 242 -12.37 -4.99 -25.19
N PRO A 243 -12.59 -5.55 -26.41
CA PRO A 243 -12.46 -4.81 -27.66
C PRO A 243 -13.49 -3.69 -27.83
N LYS A 244 -14.54 -3.65 -27.00
CA LYS A 244 -15.54 -2.57 -27.01
C LYS A 244 -15.08 -1.32 -26.26
N LEU A 245 -14.13 -1.47 -25.35
CA LEU A 245 -13.62 -0.39 -24.49
C LEU A 245 -12.20 0.00 -24.87
N CYS A 246 -11.39 -0.96 -25.30
CA CYS A 246 -9.97 -0.81 -25.52
C CYS A 246 -9.57 -1.32 -26.90
N ASN A 247 -8.66 -0.61 -27.56
CA ASN A 247 -8.05 -1.09 -28.80
C ASN A 247 -7.26 -2.40 -28.52
N PRO A 248 -7.61 -3.54 -29.15
CA PRO A 248 -6.93 -4.82 -28.89
C PRO A 248 -5.45 -4.80 -29.30
N GLU A 249 -5.06 -3.94 -30.24
CA GLU A 249 -3.68 -3.79 -30.71
C GLU A 249 -2.90 -2.74 -29.91
N SER A 250 -3.51 -2.14 -28.87
CA SER A 250 -2.83 -1.14 -28.07
C SER A 250 -1.64 -1.75 -27.32
N SER A 251 -0.52 -1.03 -27.35
CA SER A 251 0.59 -1.26 -26.43
C SER A 251 0.21 -0.83 -25.01
N VAL A 252 0.67 -1.56 -24.01
CA VAL A 252 0.37 -1.32 -22.59
C VAL A 252 1.66 -1.12 -21.82
N ASP A 253 1.75 -0.01 -21.10
CA ASP A 253 2.81 0.30 -20.15
C ASP A 253 2.20 0.32 -18.75
N VAL A 254 2.84 -0.33 -17.79
CA VAL A 254 2.30 -0.49 -16.44
C VAL A 254 3.19 0.20 -15.43
N ILE A 255 2.59 0.94 -14.51
CA ILE A 255 3.25 1.51 -13.35
C ILE A 255 2.57 0.96 -12.09
N GLY A 256 3.27 0.10 -11.37
CA GLY A 256 2.86 -0.38 -10.05
C GLY A 256 3.38 0.54 -8.95
N LEU A 257 2.49 1.11 -8.14
CA LEU A 257 2.83 2.01 -7.06
C LEU A 257 2.74 1.29 -5.72
N GLY A 258 3.83 1.36 -4.94
CA GLY A 258 3.94 0.68 -3.65
C GLY A 258 3.60 -0.81 -3.78
N LEU A 259 2.71 -1.29 -2.92
CA LEU A 259 2.27 -2.69 -2.93
C LEU A 259 1.41 -3.07 -4.16
N GLY A 260 1.05 -2.11 -5.03
CA GLY A 260 0.32 -2.39 -6.27
C GLY A 260 1.16 -3.09 -7.34
N GLY A 261 2.50 -2.97 -7.28
CA GLY A 261 3.41 -3.63 -8.22
C GLY A 261 3.46 -5.16 -8.08
N ASP A 262 3.38 -5.66 -6.85
CA ASP A 262 3.53 -7.09 -6.53
C ASP A 262 2.41 -7.94 -7.18
N PRO A 263 1.11 -7.68 -6.94
CA PRO A 263 0.04 -8.45 -7.57
C PRO A 263 -0.05 -8.23 -9.09
N ALA A 264 0.47 -7.12 -9.61
CA ALA A 264 0.60 -6.91 -11.06
C ALA A 264 1.66 -7.83 -11.67
N SER A 265 2.79 -7.97 -11.00
CA SER A 265 3.84 -8.91 -11.41
C SER A 265 3.32 -10.35 -11.43
N ASP A 266 2.62 -10.76 -10.37
CA ASP A 266 2.02 -12.10 -10.27
C ASP A 266 1.00 -12.34 -11.40
N PHE A 267 0.18 -11.33 -11.72
CA PHE A 267 -0.78 -11.42 -12.82
C PHE A 267 -0.09 -11.69 -14.16
N PHE A 268 0.98 -10.96 -14.49
CA PHE A 268 1.69 -11.14 -15.76
C PHE A 268 2.48 -12.43 -15.82
N ASP A 269 3.05 -12.89 -14.71
CA ASP A 269 3.74 -14.18 -14.63
C ASP A 269 2.78 -15.33 -14.98
N LEU A 270 1.57 -15.31 -14.40
CA LEU A 270 0.54 -16.31 -14.62
C LEU A 270 -0.13 -16.21 -16.00
N ASN A 271 -0.26 -15.00 -16.55
CA ASN A 271 -1.01 -14.73 -17.79
C ASN A 271 -0.13 -14.29 -18.96
N TRP A 272 1.16 -14.62 -18.91
CA TRP A 272 2.16 -14.08 -19.83
C TRP A 272 1.81 -14.26 -21.30
N ASP A 273 1.34 -15.45 -21.68
CA ASP A 273 1.01 -15.76 -23.07
C ASP A 273 -0.09 -14.87 -23.67
N SER A 274 -0.98 -14.35 -22.84
CA SER A 274 -2.08 -13.46 -23.25
C SER A 274 -1.64 -12.00 -23.40
N TRP A 275 -0.57 -11.58 -22.71
CA TRP A 275 -0.16 -10.17 -22.61
C TRP A 275 1.20 -9.84 -23.22
N LYS A 276 2.03 -10.85 -23.52
CA LYS A 276 3.41 -10.67 -24.02
C LYS A 276 3.55 -9.76 -25.23
N ASP A 277 2.57 -9.77 -26.13
CA ASP A 277 2.61 -8.98 -27.36
C ASP A 277 2.22 -7.50 -27.12
N ARG A 278 1.38 -7.25 -26.11
CA ARG A 278 0.87 -5.91 -25.77
C ARG A 278 1.70 -5.19 -24.72
N LEU A 279 2.24 -5.91 -23.74
CA LEU A 279 3.01 -5.31 -22.64
C LEU A 279 4.38 -4.82 -23.14
N LYS A 280 4.65 -3.51 -23.01
CA LYS A 280 5.90 -2.89 -23.49
C LYS A 280 6.87 -2.52 -22.38
N SER A 281 6.36 -2.11 -21.23
CA SER A 281 7.19 -1.79 -20.07
C SER A 281 6.43 -2.02 -18.76
N PHE A 282 7.18 -2.27 -17.68
CA PHE A 282 6.64 -2.37 -16.34
C PHE A 282 7.53 -1.66 -15.33
N PHE A 283 7.02 -0.60 -14.72
CA PHE A 283 7.72 0.19 -13.71
C PHE A 283 7.19 -0.13 -12.32
N ILE A 284 8.07 -0.58 -11.43
CA ILE A 284 7.75 -0.92 -10.04
C ILE A 284 8.28 0.20 -9.16
N VAL A 285 7.41 1.04 -8.61
CA VAL A 285 7.80 2.18 -7.78
C VAL A 285 7.53 1.86 -6.32
N GLY A 286 8.54 1.34 -5.61
CA GLY A 286 8.44 1.00 -4.20
C GLY A 286 7.69 -0.31 -3.89
N GLY A 287 7.49 -1.16 -4.90
CA GLY A 287 7.04 -2.54 -4.73
C GLY A 287 8.20 -3.50 -4.42
N THR A 288 7.86 -4.75 -4.13
CA THR A 288 8.79 -5.81 -3.71
C THR A 288 8.53 -7.16 -4.39
N PRO A 289 8.28 -7.23 -5.72
CA PRO A 289 8.08 -8.51 -6.38
C PRO A 289 9.37 -9.34 -6.30
N SER A 290 9.24 -10.65 -6.05
CA SER A 290 10.40 -11.52 -5.93
C SER A 290 10.62 -12.29 -7.23
N ARG A 291 11.82 -12.15 -7.80
CA ARG A 291 12.26 -12.96 -8.95
C ARG A 291 12.17 -14.45 -8.68
N ASP A 292 12.44 -14.86 -7.44
CA ASP A 292 12.46 -16.27 -7.04
C ASP A 292 11.06 -16.89 -6.98
N LEU A 293 10.03 -16.05 -6.86
CA LEU A 293 8.63 -16.48 -6.89
C LEU A 293 8.02 -16.50 -8.30
N MET A 294 8.66 -15.84 -9.27
CA MET A 294 8.22 -15.89 -10.68
C MET A 294 8.37 -17.32 -11.21
N GLN A 295 7.38 -17.79 -11.95
CA GLN A 295 7.32 -19.15 -12.49
C GLN A 295 7.61 -19.20 -13.99
N ASN A 296 7.25 -18.16 -14.73
CA ASN A 296 7.37 -18.12 -16.17
C ASN A 296 8.75 -17.59 -16.61
N GLU A 297 9.58 -18.48 -17.16
CA GLU A 297 10.95 -18.12 -17.59
C GLU A 297 10.99 -17.06 -18.71
N ASN A 298 9.98 -17.04 -19.60
CA ASN A 298 9.91 -16.01 -20.63
C ASN A 298 9.56 -14.65 -20.03
N TYR A 299 8.68 -14.62 -19.03
CA TYR A 299 8.36 -13.40 -18.29
C TYR A 299 9.57 -12.90 -17.48
N LYS A 300 10.31 -13.80 -16.81
CA LYS A 300 11.58 -13.44 -16.12
C LYS A 300 12.60 -12.81 -17.05
N GLN A 301 12.76 -13.35 -18.26
CA GLN A 301 13.65 -12.74 -19.24
C GLN A 301 13.12 -11.40 -19.73
N TRP A 302 11.80 -11.27 -19.88
CA TRP A 302 11.18 -10.01 -20.28
C TRP A 302 11.31 -8.92 -19.22
N THR A 303 11.15 -9.24 -17.92
CA THR A 303 11.32 -8.27 -16.84
C THR A 303 12.76 -7.75 -16.80
N ARG A 304 13.77 -8.60 -17.05
CA ARG A 304 15.16 -8.16 -17.22
C ARG A 304 15.27 -7.07 -18.29
N ASP A 305 14.66 -7.31 -19.45
CA ASP A 305 14.84 -6.48 -20.64
C ASP A 305 13.95 -5.22 -20.62
N ARG A 306 12.80 -5.24 -19.93
CA ARG A 306 11.72 -4.25 -20.14
C ARG A 306 11.07 -3.71 -18.85
N ALA A 307 11.36 -4.30 -17.69
CA ALA A 307 10.88 -3.78 -16.41
C ALA A 307 11.96 -2.94 -15.72
N LEU A 308 11.55 -1.97 -14.90
CA LEU A 308 12.46 -1.15 -14.09
C LEU A 308 11.86 -0.97 -12.71
N ALA A 309 12.66 -1.21 -11.69
CA ALA A 309 12.24 -1.01 -10.32
C ALA A 309 12.93 0.20 -9.69
N PHE A 310 12.20 0.87 -8.80
CA PHE A 310 12.69 1.99 -8.03
C PHE A 310 12.54 1.71 -6.55
N VAL A 311 13.58 2.04 -5.78
CA VAL A 311 13.64 1.84 -4.34
C VAL A 311 13.92 3.14 -3.60
N LEU A 312 13.66 3.12 -2.29
CA LEU A 312 14.09 4.19 -1.39
C LEU A 312 15.61 4.27 -1.37
N SER A 313 16.13 5.47 -1.55
CA SER A 313 17.57 5.71 -1.59
C SER A 313 17.87 7.20 -1.49
N ASP A 314 18.94 7.53 -0.77
CA ASP A 314 19.55 8.86 -0.73
C ASP A 314 20.36 9.18 -2.01
N GLU A 315 20.60 8.16 -2.85
CA GLU A 315 21.38 8.33 -4.08
C GLU A 315 20.66 9.21 -5.11
N PRO A 316 21.41 9.87 -6.02
CA PRO A 316 20.83 10.63 -7.11
C PRO A 316 19.83 9.80 -7.92
N ARG A 317 18.75 10.45 -8.36
CA ARG A 317 17.73 9.81 -9.21
C ARG A 317 18.37 9.20 -10.46
N GLY A 318 18.04 7.94 -10.73
CA GLY A 318 18.56 7.18 -11.85
C GLY A 318 19.87 6.45 -11.56
N GLN A 319 20.47 6.64 -10.38
CA GLN A 319 21.61 5.82 -9.94
C GLN A 319 21.19 4.35 -9.88
N VAL A 320 21.96 3.47 -10.50
CA VAL A 320 21.71 2.03 -10.47
C VAL A 320 22.15 1.50 -9.11
N ILE A 321 21.23 0.84 -8.43
CA ILE A 321 21.40 0.23 -7.11
C ILE A 321 21.64 -1.27 -7.24
N SER A 322 21.01 -1.89 -8.25
CA SER A 322 21.06 -3.33 -8.44
C SER A 322 20.86 -3.72 -9.91
N SER A 323 21.50 -4.81 -10.29
CA SER A 323 21.26 -5.47 -11.58
C SER A 323 19.96 -6.28 -11.52
N ALA A 324 19.54 -6.86 -12.65
CA ALA A 324 18.38 -7.75 -12.69
C ALA A 324 18.53 -9.03 -11.85
N GLU A 325 19.75 -9.44 -11.49
CA GLU A 325 19.98 -10.59 -10.60
C GLU A 325 19.87 -10.22 -9.12
N GLY A 326 19.78 -8.93 -8.80
CA GLY A 326 19.85 -8.42 -7.44
C GLY A 326 21.26 -7.99 -7.04
N ASN A 327 21.35 -7.48 -5.81
CA ASN A 327 22.57 -6.99 -5.17
C ASN A 327 22.50 -7.36 -3.69
N ASN A 328 23.47 -8.17 -3.25
CA ASN A 328 23.57 -8.63 -1.86
C ASN A 328 24.35 -7.66 -0.95
N ARG A 329 24.84 -6.54 -1.51
CA ARG A 329 25.54 -5.47 -0.79
C ARG A 329 24.63 -4.27 -0.49
N THR A 330 23.31 -4.48 -0.50
CA THR A 330 22.31 -3.46 -0.18
C THR A 330 21.48 -3.87 1.02
N SER A 331 21.10 -2.91 1.87
CA SER A 331 20.26 -3.17 3.05
C SER A 331 18.83 -3.60 2.69
N TYR A 332 18.41 -3.34 1.44
CA TYR A 332 17.11 -3.70 0.91
C TYR A 332 17.19 -4.93 -0.01
N TYR A 333 16.09 -5.68 -0.08
CA TYR A 333 15.92 -6.73 -1.08
C TYR A 333 15.80 -6.09 -2.47
N THR A 334 16.61 -6.55 -3.43
CA THR A 334 16.66 -6.00 -4.80
C THR A 334 16.58 -7.06 -5.89
N SER A 335 16.37 -8.33 -5.56
CA SER A 335 16.24 -9.42 -6.54
C SER A 335 14.84 -9.45 -7.16
N PHE A 336 14.50 -8.37 -7.87
CA PHE A 336 13.18 -8.17 -8.50
C PHE A 336 13.09 -8.75 -9.92
N GLY A 337 14.20 -9.23 -10.49
CA GLY A 337 14.25 -9.74 -11.87
C GLY A 337 14.45 -8.64 -12.91
N CYS A 338 14.64 -7.40 -12.48
CA CYS A 338 14.88 -6.24 -13.33
C CYS A 338 15.87 -5.27 -12.68
N PRO A 339 16.50 -4.36 -13.45
CA PRO A 339 17.38 -3.35 -12.87
C PRO A 339 16.64 -2.49 -11.84
N VAL A 340 17.33 -2.20 -10.73
CA VAL A 340 16.81 -1.41 -9.62
C VAL A 340 17.57 -0.09 -9.54
N MET A 341 16.85 1.02 -9.49
CA MET A 341 17.41 2.36 -9.47
C MET A 341 16.90 3.18 -8.29
N SER A 342 17.68 4.20 -7.91
CA SER A 342 17.21 5.24 -6.99
C SER A 342 16.21 6.15 -7.71
N ILE A 343 15.13 6.51 -7.01
CA ILE A 343 14.22 7.57 -7.44
C ILE A 343 14.54 8.95 -6.82
N GLY A 344 15.46 8.96 -5.85
CA GLY A 344 15.83 10.13 -5.05
C GLY A 344 14.83 10.47 -3.94
N GLU A 345 14.13 9.47 -3.40
CA GLU A 345 13.29 9.60 -2.20
C GLU A 345 13.85 8.68 -1.12
N PRO A 346 14.34 9.21 0.01
CA PRO A 346 15.12 8.41 0.95
C PRO A 346 14.29 7.65 1.98
N ALA A 347 13.07 8.10 2.29
CA ALA A 347 12.39 7.64 3.50
C ALA A 347 10.96 7.14 3.30
N LEU A 348 10.24 7.61 2.27
CA LEU A 348 8.79 7.41 2.20
C LEU A 348 8.35 6.86 0.85
N THR A 349 7.91 5.59 0.85
CA THR A 349 7.42 4.91 -0.36
C THR A 349 6.31 5.70 -1.07
N GLU A 350 5.37 6.26 -0.31
CA GLU A 350 4.27 7.07 -0.85
C GLU A 350 4.72 8.34 -1.60
N LEU A 351 5.95 8.83 -1.33
CA LEU A 351 6.52 10.00 -2.00
C LEU A 351 7.35 9.67 -3.23
N MET A 352 7.75 8.41 -3.41
CA MET A 352 8.67 7.99 -4.48
C MET A 352 8.18 8.42 -5.86
N PHE A 353 6.92 8.10 -6.19
CA PHE A 353 6.35 8.51 -7.46
C PHE A 353 6.16 10.02 -7.55
N ILE A 354 5.78 10.70 -6.46
CA ILE A 354 5.62 12.16 -6.45
C ILE A 354 6.94 12.87 -6.81
N GLN A 355 8.07 12.38 -6.29
CA GLN A 355 9.38 12.96 -6.59
C GLN A 355 9.87 12.58 -7.99
N GLY A 356 9.61 11.35 -8.42
CA GLY A 356 10.17 10.78 -9.66
C GLY A 356 9.25 10.72 -10.87
N TYR A 357 7.99 11.19 -10.80
CA TYR A 357 6.99 10.92 -11.84
C TYR A 357 7.44 11.29 -13.24
N LYS A 358 8.07 12.47 -13.43
CA LYS A 358 8.57 12.89 -14.74
C LYS A 358 9.60 11.91 -15.28
N PHE A 359 10.55 11.49 -14.43
CA PHE A 359 11.58 10.54 -14.83
C PHE A 359 10.99 9.19 -15.27
N VAL A 360 10.02 8.66 -14.52
CA VAL A 360 9.32 7.42 -14.88
C VAL A 360 8.53 7.56 -16.19
N LEU A 361 7.78 8.65 -16.33
CA LEU A 361 6.94 8.89 -17.50
C LEU A 361 7.74 9.24 -18.76
N ASP A 362 8.86 9.94 -18.61
CA ASP A 362 9.80 10.23 -19.70
C ASP A 362 10.49 8.93 -20.16
N LYS A 363 10.77 7.99 -19.25
CA LYS A 363 11.27 6.66 -19.61
C LYS A 363 10.26 5.85 -20.41
N ILE A 364 8.97 5.89 -20.07
CA ILE A 364 7.91 5.28 -20.92
C ILE A 364 7.94 5.88 -22.33
N LYS A 365 8.08 7.21 -22.41
CA LYS A 365 8.16 7.91 -23.70
C LYS A 365 9.37 7.48 -24.51
N GLU A 366 10.55 7.38 -23.89
CA GLU A 366 11.79 6.89 -24.51
C GLU A 366 11.61 5.46 -25.07
N ILE A 367 11.04 4.55 -24.27
CA ILE A 367 10.72 3.18 -24.70
C ILE A 367 9.78 3.20 -25.90
N SER A 368 8.76 4.07 -25.87
CA SER A 368 7.82 4.21 -26.98
C SER A 368 8.45 4.72 -28.27
N GLU A 369 9.34 5.70 -28.16
CA GLU A 369 10.04 6.28 -29.31
C GLU A 369 10.98 5.25 -29.94
N ALA A 370 11.74 4.51 -29.13
CA ALA A 370 12.62 3.43 -29.59
C ALA A 370 11.84 2.28 -30.27
N ASP A 371 10.74 1.83 -29.67
CA ASP A 371 9.91 0.76 -30.26
C ASP A 371 9.22 1.16 -31.57
N SER A 372 9.08 2.47 -31.82
CA SER A 372 8.44 2.99 -33.04
C SER A 372 9.41 3.24 -34.18
N ASP A 373 10.72 3.24 -33.92
CA ASP A 373 11.76 3.46 -34.93
C ASP A 373 12.07 2.14 -35.66
N PRO A 374 11.76 2.01 -36.97
CA PRO A 374 12.07 0.80 -37.74
C PRO A 374 13.57 0.49 -37.86
N GLY A 375 14.44 1.46 -37.55
CA GLY A 375 15.89 1.33 -37.55
C GLY A 375 16.51 0.93 -36.21
N ASP A 376 15.73 0.91 -35.13
CA ASP A 376 16.17 0.53 -33.79
C ASP A 376 15.86 -0.96 -33.54
N PRO A 377 16.78 -1.76 -32.96
CA PRO A 377 16.48 -3.14 -32.54
C PRO A 377 15.35 -3.28 -31.49
N GLY A 378 14.81 -2.16 -31.00
CA GLY A 378 13.80 -2.08 -29.95
C GLY A 378 14.46 -1.88 -28.59
N TYR A 379 13.76 -1.20 -27.69
CA TYR A 379 14.34 -0.86 -26.39
C TYR A 379 14.67 -2.12 -25.57
N LYS A 380 15.86 -2.14 -24.98
CA LYS A 380 16.22 -3.09 -23.92
C LYS A 380 16.93 -2.33 -22.81
N ASN A 381 16.66 -2.72 -21.57
CA ASN A 381 17.40 -2.21 -20.45
C ASN A 381 18.91 -2.44 -20.65
N PRO A 382 19.75 -1.45 -20.29
CA PRO A 382 21.19 -1.64 -20.32
C PRO A 382 21.61 -2.81 -19.42
N ASP A 383 22.69 -3.49 -19.79
CA ASP A 383 23.29 -4.47 -18.90
C ASP A 383 23.97 -3.73 -17.74
N HIS A 384 23.60 -4.10 -16.52
CA HIS A 384 24.11 -3.54 -15.27
C HIS A 384 24.79 -4.62 -14.42
N SER A 385 25.28 -5.68 -15.06
CA SER A 385 25.99 -6.78 -14.40
C SER A 385 27.27 -6.34 -13.70
N ASP A 386 27.84 -5.19 -14.08
CA ASP A 386 29.00 -4.54 -13.48
C ASP A 386 28.65 -3.57 -12.34
N CYS A 387 27.37 -3.46 -11.94
CA CYS A 387 26.94 -2.59 -10.85
C CYS A 387 27.71 -2.92 -9.55
N ASP A 388 28.52 -1.96 -9.09
CA ASP A 388 29.38 -2.10 -7.92
C ASP A 388 28.79 -1.44 -6.66
N TYR A 389 27.55 -0.94 -6.73
CA TYR A 389 26.87 -0.24 -5.64
C TYR A 389 26.88 -1.06 -4.34
N GLU A 390 27.18 -0.37 -3.24
CA GLU A 390 27.25 -0.92 -1.90
C GLU A 390 26.69 0.12 -0.92
N ASP A 391 25.79 -0.33 -0.05
CA ASP A 391 25.18 0.54 0.96
C ASP A 391 26.20 0.92 2.02
N ALA A 392 26.44 2.21 2.21
CA ALA A 392 27.39 2.72 3.19
C ALA A 392 27.09 2.20 4.60
N HIS A 393 25.81 2.02 4.95
CA HIS A 393 25.42 1.49 6.26
C HIS A 393 25.84 0.03 6.43
N LEU A 394 25.71 -0.80 5.39
CA LEU A 394 26.17 -2.19 5.45
C LEU A 394 27.69 -2.26 5.57
N ARG A 395 28.41 -1.43 4.83
CA ARG A 395 29.87 -1.36 4.95
C ARG A 395 30.31 -1.01 6.37
N GLU A 396 29.66 -0.02 6.99
CA GLU A 396 29.91 0.34 8.40
C GLU A 396 29.59 -0.80 9.36
N MET A 397 28.48 -1.52 9.14
CA MET A 397 28.11 -2.69 9.96
C MET A 397 29.11 -3.84 9.81
N GLU A 398 29.58 -4.12 8.60
CA GLU A 398 30.61 -5.13 8.34
C GLU A 398 31.94 -4.75 9.00
N GLU A 399 32.40 -3.51 8.84
CA GLU A 399 33.59 -2.99 9.51
C GLU A 399 33.47 -3.10 11.05
N GLN A 400 32.29 -2.88 11.62
CA GLN A 400 32.04 -3.07 13.05
C GLN A 400 32.03 -4.55 13.45
N SER A 401 31.40 -5.41 12.64
CA SER A 401 31.34 -6.86 12.86
C SER A 401 32.74 -7.47 12.85
N GLU A 402 33.60 -7.07 11.91
CA GLU A 402 35.00 -7.50 11.85
C GLU A 402 35.79 -7.05 13.08
N LYS A 403 35.59 -5.82 13.56
CA LYS A 403 36.21 -5.33 14.81
C LYS A 403 35.77 -6.15 16.02
N VAL A 404 34.48 -6.46 16.13
CA VAL A 404 33.94 -7.30 17.22
C VAL A 404 34.50 -8.71 17.15
N LYS A 405 34.56 -9.31 15.95
CA LYS A 405 35.12 -10.64 15.73
C LYS A 405 36.61 -10.69 16.07
N ALA A 406 37.40 -9.71 15.62
CA ALA A 406 38.82 -9.62 15.95
C ALA A 406 39.05 -9.44 17.46
N ALA A 407 38.20 -8.66 18.13
CA ALA A 407 38.26 -8.52 19.59
C ALA A 407 37.90 -9.84 20.30
N TRP A 408 36.92 -10.59 19.80
CA TRP A 408 36.53 -11.90 20.32
C TRP A 408 37.64 -12.94 20.14
N ASP A 409 38.25 -13.02 18.96
CA ASP A 409 39.31 -13.97 18.65
C ASP A 409 40.63 -13.65 19.39
N ALA A 410 40.87 -12.37 19.70
CA ALA A 410 41.99 -11.92 20.53
C ALA A 410 41.73 -12.04 22.04
N ALA A 411 40.49 -12.31 22.45
CA ALA A 411 40.16 -12.46 23.85
C ALA A 411 40.70 -13.80 24.38
N ASP A 412 41.48 -13.74 25.45
CA ASP A 412 41.93 -14.92 26.17
C ASP A 412 40.75 -15.48 27.00
N PRO A 413 40.24 -16.68 26.69
CA PRO A 413 39.07 -17.25 27.37
C PRO A 413 39.28 -17.40 28.88
N ASP A 414 40.53 -17.53 29.32
CA ASP A 414 40.90 -17.68 30.74
C ASP A 414 41.05 -16.32 31.46
N LYS A 415 41.03 -15.20 30.71
CA LYS A 415 40.97 -13.83 31.22
C LYS A 415 39.64 -13.15 30.99
N LEU A 416 38.71 -13.80 30.28
CA LEU A 416 37.30 -13.44 30.29
C LEU A 416 36.79 -13.70 31.71
N ASN A 417 36.84 -12.66 32.53
CA ASN A 417 36.14 -12.65 33.80
C ASN A 417 34.65 -12.72 33.46
N TRP A 418 34.07 -13.93 33.49
CA TRP A 418 32.63 -14.15 33.67
C TRP A 418 32.26 -13.74 35.10
N GLY A 419 32.73 -12.56 35.52
CA GLY A 419 32.45 -12.02 36.83
C GLY A 419 30.96 -12.04 36.99
N GLU A 420 30.50 -12.66 38.06
CA GLU A 420 29.28 -12.23 38.72
C GLU A 420 29.43 -10.72 38.96
N ASN A 421 29.04 -9.92 37.97
CA ASN A 421 28.95 -8.49 38.10
C ASN A 421 27.54 -8.15 37.66
N ASP A 422 26.70 -7.94 38.68
CA ASP A 422 26.05 -6.66 38.87
C ASP A 422 25.72 -5.96 37.57
N GLY A 423 24.43 -6.05 37.21
CA GLY A 423 23.87 -5.40 36.04
C GLY A 423 24.30 -3.93 35.94
N PRO A 424 24.35 -3.37 34.73
CA PRO A 424 24.88 -2.04 34.52
C PRO A 424 24.20 -1.05 35.45
N SER A 425 25.00 -0.49 36.36
CA SER A 425 24.62 0.67 37.17
C SER A 425 24.15 1.75 36.20
N THR A 426 22.93 2.23 36.39
CA THR A 426 22.41 3.42 35.72
C THR A 426 23.25 4.63 36.11
N GLY A 427 24.31 4.89 35.36
CA GLY A 427 25.15 6.05 35.45
C GLY A 427 25.49 6.51 34.04
N ASP A 428 25.13 7.75 33.74
CA ASP A 428 25.39 8.49 32.50
C ASP A 428 24.46 8.21 31.30
N PHE A 429 23.15 8.25 31.55
CA PHE A 429 22.26 9.00 30.67
C PHE A 429 21.80 10.25 31.41
N VAL A 430 22.44 11.38 31.11
CA VAL A 430 21.94 12.70 31.49
C VAL A 430 20.64 12.93 30.71
N SER A 431 19.51 12.59 31.33
CA SER A 431 18.21 13.12 30.92
C SER A 431 18.12 14.56 31.40
N ASN A 432 18.24 15.50 30.45
CA ASN A 432 17.74 16.85 30.67
C ASN A 432 16.22 16.79 30.82
N ASN A 433 15.72 16.84 32.05
CA ASN A 433 14.39 17.38 32.31
C ASN A 433 14.39 18.11 33.66
N PRO A 434 13.87 19.34 33.72
CA PRO A 434 13.97 20.18 34.91
C PRO A 434 13.01 19.73 36.02
N GLU A 435 13.46 20.05 37.22
CA GLU A 435 12.92 19.81 38.56
C GLU A 435 11.39 19.84 38.73
N GLY A 436 10.88 19.03 39.66
CA GLY A 436 9.56 19.27 40.24
C GLY A 436 8.95 18.18 41.12
N VAL A 437 9.33 18.18 42.40
CA VAL A 437 8.51 17.82 43.58
C VAL A 437 8.53 16.37 44.09
N THR A 438 8.88 16.32 45.37
CA THR A 438 9.02 15.21 46.32
C THR A 438 7.70 14.69 46.90
N ASP A 439 7.76 13.42 47.33
CA ASP A 439 7.33 12.88 48.64
C ASP A 439 6.15 11.90 48.68
N GLY A 440 6.29 10.88 49.54
CA GLY A 440 5.19 10.05 50.06
C GLY A 440 5.32 8.52 49.86
N GLY A 441 6.00 7.85 50.80
CA GLY A 441 6.27 6.42 50.81
C GLY A 441 5.12 5.46 51.17
N GLY A 442 5.40 4.15 51.09
CA GLY A 442 4.48 3.11 51.57
C GLY A 442 4.83 1.66 51.21
N LYS A 443 5.63 1.03 52.08
CA LYS A 443 5.62 -0.39 52.53
C LYS A 443 5.71 -1.57 51.54
N GLU A 444 6.75 -2.36 51.80
CA GLU A 444 7.04 -3.73 51.39
C GLU A 444 5.96 -4.76 51.77
N SER A 445 5.81 -5.78 50.92
CA SER A 445 5.46 -7.13 51.37
C SER A 445 6.15 -8.16 50.45
N GLU A 446 7.06 -8.93 51.04
CA GLU A 446 7.82 -10.02 50.43
C GLU A 446 6.94 -11.21 50.03
N SER A 447 7.21 -11.78 48.85
CA SER A 447 6.71 -13.08 48.40
C SER A 447 7.84 -14.13 48.43
N LYS A 448 7.64 -15.19 49.20
CA LYS A 448 8.33 -16.49 49.06
C LYS A 448 7.96 -17.05 47.67
N GLY A 449 8.85 -17.51 46.79
CA GLY A 449 10.01 -18.35 47.00
C GLY A 449 9.60 -19.80 46.68
N ASP A 450 9.84 -20.25 45.44
CA ASP A 450 10.17 -21.64 45.14
C ASP A 450 10.81 -21.79 43.75
N VAL A 451 11.98 -22.42 43.76
CA VAL A 451 12.91 -22.65 42.65
C VAL A 451 12.68 -24.06 42.13
N VAL A 452 12.55 -24.22 40.81
CA VAL A 452 12.83 -25.51 40.15
C VAL A 452 13.74 -25.26 38.94
N LYS A 453 14.96 -25.81 39.06
CA LYS A 453 15.98 -25.92 38.02
C LYS A 453 15.61 -27.02 37.02
N GLY A 454 15.89 -26.80 35.74
CA GLY A 454 15.88 -27.85 34.71
C GLY A 454 16.31 -27.28 33.37
N GLY A 455 17.59 -27.48 33.02
CA GLY A 455 18.20 -26.93 31.81
C GLY A 455 17.80 -27.65 30.52
N LEU A 456 17.98 -26.95 29.40
CA LEU A 456 17.93 -27.54 28.06
C LEU A 456 19.12 -27.03 27.24
N SER A 457 19.94 -28.01 26.83
CA SER A 457 21.04 -27.90 25.88
C SER A 457 20.53 -27.98 24.44
N HIS A 458 21.28 -27.32 23.55
CA HIS A 458 21.08 -27.28 22.10
C HIS A 458 21.22 -28.64 21.40
N GLY A 459 20.57 -28.79 20.24
CA GLY A 459 20.82 -29.88 19.29
C GLY A 459 20.03 -29.69 17.99
N ALA A 460 20.75 -29.64 16.87
CA ALA A 460 20.34 -29.24 15.53
C ALA A 460 19.73 -30.36 14.65
N GLY A 461 19.21 -29.95 13.48
CA GLY A 461 18.89 -30.78 12.30
C GLY A 461 17.38 -31.03 12.15
N GLY A 462 16.74 -30.94 10.99
CA GLY A 462 17.16 -30.83 9.60
C GLY A 462 16.13 -31.58 8.73
N GLY A 463 15.62 -30.95 7.67
CA GLY A 463 14.78 -31.55 6.60
C GLY A 463 13.34 -31.93 7.00
N SER A 464 12.35 -32.06 6.13
CA SER A 464 12.13 -31.75 4.71
C SER A 464 10.66 -32.12 4.41
N LEU A 465 10.01 -31.39 3.51
CA LEU A 465 9.00 -31.86 2.54
C LEU A 465 7.91 -32.86 3.00
N LEU A 466 6.64 -32.45 2.95
CA LEU A 466 5.58 -33.25 2.33
C LEU A 466 4.48 -32.34 1.72
N ASP A 467 4.26 -32.58 0.43
CA ASP A 467 3.23 -32.06 -0.47
C ASP A 467 1.85 -32.72 -0.15
N PRO A 468 0.70 -32.06 -0.39
CA PRO A 468 -0.62 -32.57 -0.06
C PRO A 468 -1.34 -33.12 -1.30
N HIS A 469 -1.84 -34.36 -1.26
CA HIS A 469 -3.07 -34.78 -1.97
C HIS A 469 -3.44 -36.24 -1.61
N ALA A 470 -4.74 -36.55 -1.75
CA ALA A 470 -5.45 -37.83 -1.54
C ALA A 470 -5.88 -38.09 -0.09
N ASP A 471 -7.12 -38.35 0.30
CA ASP A 471 -8.36 -38.83 -0.36
C ASP A 471 -9.56 -38.33 0.49
N ASN A 472 -10.66 -37.85 -0.08
CA ASN A 472 -11.85 -38.58 -0.56
C ASN A 472 -12.63 -39.44 0.47
N ASP A 473 -13.95 -39.24 0.37
CA ASP A 473 -15.07 -40.08 0.83
C ASP A 473 -15.47 -40.04 2.31
N ILE A 474 -16.68 -39.50 2.57
CA ILE A 474 -17.77 -40.27 3.18
C ILE A 474 -19.11 -39.71 2.70
N GLU A 475 -19.94 -40.66 2.27
CA GLU A 475 -21.24 -40.55 1.65
C GLU A 475 -22.35 -39.98 2.54
N SER A 476 -23.36 -39.50 1.81
CA SER A 476 -24.78 -39.32 2.12
C SER A 476 -25.37 -40.14 3.30
N ASN A 477 -26.30 -39.51 4.04
CA ASN A 477 -27.63 -40.08 4.25
C ASN A 477 -28.67 -39.03 4.72
N ASP A 478 -29.79 -39.04 4.01
CA ASP A 478 -31.18 -38.93 4.45
C ASP A 478 -31.72 -37.67 5.19
N LEU A 479 -32.58 -36.96 4.45
CA LEU A 479 -33.75 -36.21 4.95
C LEU A 479 -34.87 -37.21 5.34
N PRO A 480 -35.79 -36.89 6.29
CA PRO A 480 -36.97 -36.11 5.90
C PRO A 480 -37.54 -35.11 6.94
N ARG A 481 -38.19 -34.12 6.33
CA ARG A 481 -39.31 -33.24 6.70
C ARG A 481 -40.16 -33.46 7.98
N ASP A 482 -40.71 -32.32 8.38
CA ASP A 482 -41.99 -32.03 9.08
C ASP A 482 -41.97 -31.80 10.60
N GLY A 483 -42.61 -30.69 11.02
CA GLY A 483 -43.06 -30.46 12.40
C GLY A 483 -43.17 -28.99 12.83
N GLU A 484 -44.41 -28.52 12.94
CA GLU A 484 -44.87 -27.20 13.41
C GLU A 484 -44.63 -26.93 14.92
N ASP A 485 -44.96 -25.69 15.32
CA ASP A 485 -45.33 -25.18 16.66
C ASP A 485 -44.22 -24.84 17.67
N SER A 486 -43.89 -23.54 17.80
CA SER A 486 -44.48 -22.59 18.79
C SER A 486 -43.73 -21.26 18.85
#